data_AF-A0A9Y3SBL9-F1
#
_entry.id   AF-A0A9Y3SBL9-F1
#
_cell.length_a   1.000
_cell.length_b   1.000
_cell.length_c   1.000
_cell.angle_alpha   90.00
_cell.angle_beta   90.00
_cell.angle_gamma   90.00
#
_symmetry.space_group_name_H-M   'P 1'
#
loop_
_entity.id
_entity.type
_entity.pdbx_description
1 polymer ?
#
loop_
_entity_poly.entity_id
_entity_poly.type
_entity_poly.pdbx_seq_one_letter_code
_entity_poly.pdbx_strand_id
1 'polypeptide(L)'
;MEAELPGCSQDDHMSSLKTDLLKTSGTFNVLVGVTGSVAALKLPLLVSQLLDLSGVDVRVVTTEHAKHFYNSAEVSVKIYSDEDEWELWKQRSDPVLHIELRRWEDLLVIAPLDANSLGKIASGICDNLLTCVVRAWDTSRPLLFCPAMNTAMWLHPITAQQVSRLKEFGYVEIPCVAKKLVCGDEGKGAMAEVSTIVSLVKEYLQKPDESSLEA
;
A
#
# COMPACT_ATOMS: atom_id res chain seq x y z
N MET A 1 -33.09 23.85 -27.20
CA MET A 1 -32.29 24.44 -26.11
C MET A 1 -31.85 23.27 -25.25
N GLU A 2 -30.88 22.50 -25.74
CA GLU A 2 -30.31 21.39 -25.00
C GLU A 2 -29.17 21.96 -24.17
N ALA A 3 -29.19 21.69 -22.86
CA ALA A 3 -28.19 22.14 -21.93
C ALA A 3 -26.95 21.25 -22.07
N GLU A 4 -25.83 21.83 -22.46
CA GLU A 4 -24.52 21.20 -22.36
C GLU A 4 -24.14 21.08 -20.88
N LEU A 5 -23.96 19.85 -20.41
CA LEU A 5 -23.28 19.56 -19.14
C LEU A 5 -21.77 19.68 -19.37
N PRO A 6 -21.00 20.30 -18.46
CA PRO A 6 -19.57 20.50 -18.65
C PRO A 6 -18.83 19.16 -18.52
N GLY A 7 -18.29 18.67 -19.62
CA GLY A 7 -17.39 17.52 -19.64
C GLY A 7 -16.02 17.92 -19.09
N CYS A 8 -15.60 17.29 -17.99
CA CYS A 8 -14.21 17.27 -17.60
C CYS A 8 -13.43 16.51 -18.68
N SER A 9 -12.44 17.14 -19.32
CA SER A 9 -11.76 16.58 -20.49
C SER A 9 -10.81 15.45 -20.08
N GLN A 10 -10.74 14.35 -20.84
CA GLN A 10 -9.87 13.20 -20.54
C GLN A 10 -8.37 13.57 -20.55
N ASP A 11 -8.00 14.62 -21.28
CA ASP A 11 -6.62 15.12 -21.35
C ASP A 11 -6.18 15.79 -20.03
N ASP A 12 -7.09 16.46 -19.32
CA ASP A 12 -6.80 17.10 -18.02
C ASP A 12 -6.51 16.06 -16.92
N HIS A 13 -7.24 14.94 -16.93
CA HIS A 13 -7.05 13.85 -15.96
C HIS A 13 -5.69 13.15 -16.13
N MET A 14 -5.30 12.89 -17.39
CA MET A 14 -4.01 12.29 -17.73
C MET A 14 -2.82 13.19 -17.35
N SER A 15 -2.94 14.49 -17.61
CA SER A 15 -1.94 15.50 -17.24
C SER A 15 -1.74 15.57 -15.72
N SER A 16 -2.85 15.50 -14.96
CA SER A 16 -2.83 15.48 -13.51
C SER A 16 -2.08 14.25 -12.95
N LEU A 17 -2.37 13.04 -13.45
CA LEU A 17 -1.69 11.82 -13.02
C LEU A 17 -0.18 11.85 -13.29
N LYS A 18 0.25 12.37 -14.45
CA LYS A 18 1.68 12.48 -14.79
C LYS A 18 2.42 13.47 -13.89
N THR A 19 1.77 14.58 -13.56
CA THR A 19 2.35 15.59 -12.65
C THR A 19 2.45 15.05 -11.22
N ASP A 20 1.44 14.28 -10.78
CA ASP A 20 1.46 13.64 -9.46
C ASP A 20 2.67 12.71 -9.34
N LEU A 21 3.06 11.93 -10.35
CA LEU A 21 4.17 10.98 -10.25
C LEU A 21 5.58 11.60 -10.08
N LEU A 22 5.70 12.93 -10.05
CA LEU A 22 6.97 13.60 -9.77
C LEU A 22 7.34 13.51 -8.28
N LYS A 23 8.57 13.06 -8.00
CA LYS A 23 9.13 13.02 -6.64
C LYS A 23 9.58 14.41 -6.21
N THR A 24 9.10 14.87 -5.05
CA THR A 24 9.55 16.14 -4.45
C THR A 24 10.88 15.93 -3.73
N SER A 25 11.84 16.84 -3.94
CA SER A 25 13.14 16.75 -3.25
C SER A 25 12.98 17.04 -1.76
N GLY A 26 13.54 16.17 -0.91
CA GLY A 26 13.49 16.32 0.55
C GLY A 26 12.22 15.79 1.23
N THR A 27 11.33 15.11 0.50
CA THR A 27 10.19 14.36 1.08
C THR A 27 10.51 12.87 1.16
N PHE A 28 10.08 12.23 2.25
CA PHE A 28 10.10 10.78 2.39
C PHE A 28 8.75 10.23 1.95
N ASN A 29 8.75 9.45 0.87
CA ASN A 29 7.54 9.04 0.20
C ASN A 29 7.10 7.65 0.68
N VAL A 30 5.93 7.57 1.30
CA VAL A 30 5.33 6.33 1.80
C VAL A 30 4.20 5.90 0.88
N LEU A 31 4.33 4.73 0.26
CA LEU A 31 3.20 4.11 -0.43
C LEU A 31 2.49 3.17 0.54
N VAL A 32 1.17 3.31 0.64
CA VAL A 32 0.32 2.47 1.47
C VAL A 32 -0.46 1.51 0.57
N GLY A 33 -0.12 0.22 0.62
CA GLY A 33 -0.88 -0.84 -0.02
C GLY A 33 -2.04 -1.31 0.86
N VAL A 34 -3.24 -1.42 0.29
CA VAL A 34 -4.46 -1.80 1.02
C VAL A 34 -5.17 -2.96 0.33
N THR A 35 -5.38 -4.04 1.08
CA THR A 35 -5.97 -5.29 0.55
C THR A 35 -7.33 -5.62 1.20
N GLY A 36 -8.01 -6.66 0.71
CA GLY A 36 -9.38 -7.03 1.05
C GLY A 36 -9.55 -7.64 2.44
N SER A 37 -9.37 -6.83 3.48
CA SER A 37 -9.62 -7.19 4.88
C SER A 37 -10.48 -6.13 5.55
N VAL A 38 -11.34 -6.53 6.49
CA VAL A 38 -12.17 -5.60 7.29
C VAL A 38 -11.33 -4.51 7.95
N ALA A 39 -10.07 -4.80 8.29
CA ALA A 39 -9.15 -3.83 8.86
C ALA A 39 -8.85 -2.62 7.95
N ALA A 40 -9.17 -2.68 6.66
CA ALA A 40 -9.04 -1.55 5.73
C ALA A 40 -9.94 -0.36 6.10
N LEU A 41 -10.97 -0.55 6.94
CA LEU A 41 -11.70 0.56 7.57
C LEU A 41 -10.81 1.53 8.35
N LYS A 42 -9.60 1.09 8.76
CA LYS A 42 -8.62 1.91 9.48
C LYS A 42 -7.74 2.75 8.53
N LEU A 43 -7.91 2.63 7.21
CA LEU A 43 -7.10 3.34 6.22
C LEU A 43 -7.13 4.87 6.40
N PRO A 44 -8.30 5.54 6.57
CA PRO A 44 -8.32 6.99 6.80
C PRO A 44 -7.47 7.42 8.00
N LEU A 45 -7.55 6.67 9.11
CA LEU A 45 -6.78 6.93 10.32
C LEU A 45 -5.28 6.71 10.09
N LEU A 46 -4.90 5.65 9.36
CA LEU A 46 -3.50 5.37 9.02
C LEU A 46 -2.90 6.49 8.18
N VAL A 47 -3.58 6.89 7.11
CA VAL A 47 -3.12 7.99 6.24
C VAL A 47 -2.99 9.29 7.02
N SER A 48 -4.00 9.65 7.82
CA SER A 48 -3.94 10.85 8.66
C SER A 48 -2.72 10.87 9.58
N GLN A 49 -2.43 9.78 10.30
CA GLN A 49 -1.30 9.73 11.23
C GLN A 49 0.07 9.67 10.53
N LEU A 50 0.14 9.12 9.31
CA LEU A 50 1.36 9.18 8.50
C LEU A 50 1.64 10.61 8.02
N LEU A 51 0.61 11.35 7.62
CA LEU A 51 0.73 12.76 7.21
C LEU A 51 1.09 13.70 8.37
N ASP A 52 0.81 13.32 9.62
CA ASP A 52 1.27 14.06 10.80
C ASP A 52 2.80 13.99 11.00
N LEU A 53 3.49 13.07 10.31
CA LEU A 53 4.95 12.97 10.32
C LEU A 53 5.55 14.05 9.41
N SER A 54 6.46 14.86 9.96
CA SER A 54 7.10 15.94 9.21
C SER A 54 7.92 15.41 8.03
N GLY A 55 7.70 15.98 6.84
CA GLY A 55 8.44 15.64 5.62
C GLY A 55 7.97 14.34 4.95
N VAL A 56 6.82 13.78 5.33
CA VAL A 56 6.25 12.58 4.71
C VAL A 56 5.21 12.95 3.66
N ASP A 57 5.32 12.33 2.48
CA ASP A 57 4.26 12.31 1.46
C ASP A 57 3.67 10.90 1.39
N VAL A 58 2.35 10.78 1.25
CA VAL A 58 1.63 9.51 1.33
C VAL A 58 0.77 9.33 0.09
N ARG A 59 0.89 8.15 -0.53
CA ARG A 59 -0.03 7.69 -1.59
C ARG A 59 -0.59 6.34 -1.23
N VAL A 60 -1.75 6.02 -1.79
CA VAL A 60 -2.41 4.73 -1.54
C VAL A 60 -2.51 3.94 -2.83
N VAL A 61 -2.19 2.65 -2.78
CA VAL A 61 -2.59 1.67 -3.79
C VAL A 61 -3.60 0.73 -3.16
N THR A 62 -4.77 0.60 -3.79
CA THR A 62 -5.87 -0.21 -3.29
C THR A 62 -6.18 -1.36 -4.24
N THR A 63 -6.48 -2.53 -3.69
CA THR A 63 -7.05 -3.63 -4.47
C THR A 63 -8.56 -3.46 -4.60
N GLU A 64 -9.17 -4.03 -5.64
CA GLU A 64 -10.64 -4.00 -5.81
C GLU A 64 -11.41 -4.48 -4.57
N HIS A 65 -10.89 -5.51 -3.88
CA HIS A 65 -11.56 -6.06 -2.71
C HIS A 65 -11.45 -5.14 -1.48
N ALA A 66 -10.41 -4.30 -1.40
CA ALA A 66 -10.25 -3.34 -0.31
C ALA A 66 -11.31 -2.22 -0.37
N LYS A 67 -11.73 -1.82 -1.59
CA LYS A 67 -12.72 -0.76 -1.83
C LYS A 67 -14.08 -1.03 -1.16
N HIS A 68 -14.37 -2.27 -0.76
CA HIS A 68 -15.58 -2.62 -0.01
C HIS A 68 -15.59 -2.19 1.47
N PHE A 69 -14.43 -1.87 2.05
CA PHE A 69 -14.29 -1.72 3.50
C PHE A 69 -14.03 -0.29 3.98
N TYR A 70 -13.74 0.63 3.07
CA TYR A 70 -13.52 2.04 3.39
C TYR A 70 -14.17 2.92 2.34
N ASN A 71 -14.44 4.17 2.71
CA ASN A 71 -14.94 5.17 1.78
C ASN A 71 -13.75 5.97 1.23
N SER A 72 -13.56 5.98 -0.09
CA SER A 72 -12.46 6.75 -0.72
C SER A 72 -12.53 8.24 -0.42
N ALA A 73 -13.72 8.80 -0.19
CA ALA A 73 -13.89 10.20 0.18
C ALA A 73 -13.33 10.57 1.57
N GLU A 74 -13.06 9.58 2.43
CA GLU A 74 -12.49 9.78 3.77
C GLU A 74 -10.95 9.74 3.77
N VAL A 75 -10.34 9.41 2.63
CA VAL A 75 -8.89 9.32 2.47
C VAL A 75 -8.37 10.59 1.80
N SER A 76 -7.58 11.38 2.53
CA SER A 76 -7.15 12.72 2.13
C SER A 76 -5.99 12.76 1.12
N VAL A 77 -5.65 11.64 0.49
CA VAL A 77 -4.53 11.50 -0.44
C VAL A 77 -4.95 10.80 -1.71
N LYS A 78 -4.11 10.85 -2.76
CA LYS A 78 -4.38 10.13 -4.01
C LYS A 78 -4.39 8.62 -3.76
N ILE A 79 -5.50 8.00 -4.17
CA ILE A 79 -5.67 6.56 -4.24
C ILE A 79 -5.51 6.12 -5.70
N TYR A 80 -4.69 5.11 -5.91
CA TYR A 80 -4.49 4.40 -7.16
C TYR A 80 -5.11 3.01 -7.08
N SER A 81 -5.67 2.57 -8.19
CA SER A 81 -6.39 1.31 -8.37
C SER A 81 -5.99 0.64 -9.68
N ASP A 82 -6.48 -0.57 -9.91
CA ASP A 82 -6.19 -1.31 -11.14
C ASP A 82 -6.66 -0.55 -12.38
N GLU A 83 -7.73 0.25 -12.28
CA GLU A 83 -8.20 1.10 -13.37
C GLU A 83 -7.17 2.18 -13.77
N ASP A 84 -6.50 2.82 -12.81
CA ASP A 84 -5.52 3.88 -13.08
C ASP A 84 -4.33 3.38 -13.93
N GLU A 85 -3.97 2.10 -13.80
CA GLU A 85 -2.88 1.48 -14.58
C GLU A 85 -3.20 1.49 -16.09
N TRP A 86 -4.44 1.12 -16.44
CA TRP A 86 -4.90 1.05 -17.82
C TRP A 86 -5.38 2.40 -18.35
N GLU A 87 -5.77 3.33 -17.47
CA GLU A 87 -6.03 4.71 -17.83
C GLU A 87 -4.76 5.42 -18.28
N LEU A 88 -3.63 5.20 -17.61
CA LEU A 88 -2.34 5.80 -17.94
C LEU A 88 -1.68 5.22 -19.20
N TRP A 89 -1.83 3.93 -19.46
CA TRP A 89 -1.16 3.25 -20.57
C TRP A 89 -2.06 3.16 -21.82
N LYS A 90 -1.98 4.17 -22.71
CA LYS A 90 -2.74 4.20 -23.99
C LYS A 90 -1.90 3.90 -25.21
N GLN A 91 -0.59 4.14 -25.13
CA GLN A 91 0.39 3.86 -26.18
C GLN A 91 1.70 3.36 -25.57
N ARG A 92 2.54 2.73 -26.41
CA ARG A 92 3.80 2.10 -25.96
C ARG A 92 4.77 3.02 -25.23
N SER A 93 4.73 4.33 -25.50
CA SER A 93 5.60 5.33 -24.88
C SER A 93 5.08 5.87 -23.55
N ASP A 94 3.86 5.51 -23.16
CA ASP A 94 3.28 6.00 -21.91
C ASP A 94 3.94 5.35 -20.69
N PRO A 95 3.97 6.06 -19.54
CA PRO A 95 4.48 5.51 -18.31
C PRO A 95 3.67 4.29 -17.87
N VAL A 96 4.35 3.34 -17.23
CA VAL A 96 3.74 2.15 -16.64
C VAL A 96 3.56 2.41 -15.15
N LEU A 97 2.32 2.55 -14.69
CA LEU A 97 2.02 3.08 -13.36
C LEU A 97 2.73 2.35 -12.22
N HIS A 98 2.71 1.01 -12.19
CA HIS A 98 3.38 0.26 -11.13
C HIS A 98 4.90 0.50 -11.07
N ILE A 99 5.53 0.80 -12.21
CA ILE A 99 6.96 1.17 -12.27
C ILE A 99 7.18 2.59 -11.77
N GLU A 100 6.29 3.53 -12.10
CA GLU A 100 6.39 4.91 -11.62
C GLU A 100 6.15 5.02 -10.11
N LEU A 101 5.16 4.30 -9.57
CA LEU A 101 4.95 4.21 -8.12
C LEU A 101 6.18 3.63 -7.42
N ARG A 102 6.76 2.54 -7.98
CA ARG A 102 8.02 1.96 -7.51
C ARG A 102 9.15 2.96 -7.49
N ARG A 103 9.25 3.88 -8.46
CA ARG A 103 10.30 4.91 -8.51
C ARG A 103 10.04 6.05 -7.52
N TRP A 104 8.78 6.39 -7.29
CA TRP A 104 8.38 7.50 -6.44
C TRP A 104 8.65 7.21 -4.95
N GLU A 105 8.31 6.02 -4.48
CA GLU A 105 8.31 5.67 -3.05
C GLU A 105 9.72 5.43 -2.45
N ASP A 106 9.86 5.69 -1.15
CA ASP A 106 11.03 5.33 -0.33
C ASP A 106 10.74 4.12 0.56
N LEU A 107 9.47 3.94 0.94
CA LEU A 107 8.99 2.85 1.78
C LEU A 107 7.60 2.40 1.32
N LEU A 108 7.40 1.09 1.25
CA LEU A 108 6.08 0.49 1.02
C LEU A 108 5.57 -0.10 2.34
N VAL A 109 4.33 0.24 2.73
CA VAL A 109 3.62 -0.40 3.84
C VAL A 109 2.32 -1.02 3.33
N ILE A 110 2.16 -2.33 3.48
CA ILE A 110 0.90 -3.03 3.15
C ILE A 110 0.11 -3.25 4.43
N ALA A 111 -0.94 -2.46 4.65
CA ALA A 111 -1.73 -2.49 5.86
C ALA A 111 -3.21 -2.13 5.60
N PRO A 112 -4.13 -3.12 5.65
CA PRO A 112 -3.89 -4.54 5.90
C PRO A 112 -3.32 -5.31 4.71
N LEU A 113 -2.64 -6.42 5.01
CA LEU A 113 -2.37 -7.54 4.09
C LEU A 113 -3.32 -8.71 4.39
N ASP A 114 -4.26 -8.98 3.48
CA ASP A 114 -5.17 -10.12 3.53
C ASP A 114 -4.44 -11.44 3.15
N ALA A 115 -5.06 -12.58 3.45
CA ALA A 115 -4.44 -13.88 3.17
C ALA A 115 -4.30 -14.15 1.65
N ASN A 116 -5.20 -13.60 0.84
CA ASN A 116 -5.19 -13.79 -0.61
C ASN A 116 -3.96 -13.14 -1.25
N SER A 117 -3.75 -11.87 -0.96
CA SER A 117 -2.61 -11.07 -1.42
C SER A 117 -1.31 -11.57 -0.79
N LEU A 118 -1.33 -12.03 0.47
CA LEU A 118 -0.19 -12.75 1.07
C LEU A 118 0.22 -13.95 0.23
N GLY A 119 -0.75 -14.79 -0.16
CA GLY A 119 -0.50 -15.95 -1.01
C GLY A 119 0.02 -15.59 -2.41
N LYS A 120 -0.55 -14.54 -3.02
CA LYS A 120 -0.10 -14.01 -4.31
C LYS A 120 1.35 -13.55 -4.25
N ILE A 121 1.69 -12.69 -3.28
CA ILE A 121 3.03 -12.14 -3.10
C ILE A 121 4.04 -13.27 -2.82
N ALA A 122 3.71 -14.20 -1.92
CA ALA A 122 4.58 -15.32 -1.59
C ALA A 122 4.87 -16.25 -2.79
N SER A 123 3.94 -16.30 -3.75
CA SER A 123 4.03 -17.13 -4.96
C SER A 123 4.51 -16.36 -6.20
N GLY A 124 4.74 -15.05 -6.08
CA GLY A 124 5.17 -14.19 -7.18
C GLY A 124 4.08 -13.86 -8.21
N ILE A 125 2.80 -13.97 -7.84
CA ILE A 125 1.67 -13.55 -8.67
C ILE A 125 1.59 -12.01 -8.63
N CYS A 126 1.52 -11.41 -9.81
CA CYS A 126 1.40 -9.96 -10.03
C CYS A 126 0.26 -9.68 -11.01
N ASP A 127 -0.98 -9.77 -10.53
CA ASP A 127 -2.20 -9.72 -11.34
C ASP A 127 -3.07 -8.48 -11.08
N ASN A 128 -2.59 -7.56 -10.25
CA ASN A 128 -3.21 -6.28 -9.94
C ASN A 128 -2.12 -5.23 -9.63
N LEU A 129 -2.49 -3.94 -9.59
CA LEU A 129 -1.55 -2.84 -9.45
C LEU A 129 -0.63 -3.02 -8.24
N LEU A 130 -1.19 -3.35 -7.07
CA LEU A 130 -0.42 -3.55 -5.84
C LEU A 130 0.60 -4.69 -5.96
N THR A 131 0.17 -5.85 -6.46
CA THR A 131 1.07 -7.01 -6.58
C THR A 131 2.12 -6.81 -7.68
N CYS A 132 1.82 -6.03 -8.72
CA CYS A 132 2.81 -5.58 -9.71
C CYS A 132 3.86 -4.67 -9.09
N VAL A 133 3.47 -3.68 -8.27
CA VAL A 133 4.42 -2.82 -7.52
C VAL A 133 5.32 -3.68 -6.63
N VAL A 134 4.74 -4.59 -5.84
CA VAL A 134 5.51 -5.49 -4.96
C VAL A 134 6.45 -6.40 -5.74
N ARG A 135 6.04 -6.90 -6.92
CA ARG A 135 6.89 -7.78 -7.74
C ARG A 135 8.10 -7.05 -8.32
N ALA A 136 7.94 -5.76 -8.61
CA ALA A 136 8.99 -4.86 -9.11
C ALA A 136 9.80 -4.18 -7.98
N TRP A 137 9.53 -4.54 -6.72
CA TRP A 137 10.08 -3.88 -5.55
C TRP A 137 11.61 -3.91 -5.50
N ASP A 138 12.19 -2.80 -5.05
CA ASP A 138 13.62 -2.71 -4.73
C ASP A 138 13.86 -3.23 -3.32
N THR A 139 14.46 -4.41 -3.20
CA THR A 139 14.70 -5.03 -1.89
C THR A 139 15.74 -4.31 -1.03
N SER A 140 16.44 -3.30 -1.57
CA SER A 140 17.25 -2.38 -0.76
C SER A 140 16.42 -1.39 0.06
N ARG A 141 15.14 -1.18 -0.32
CA ARG A 141 14.19 -0.30 0.38
C ARG A 141 13.23 -1.12 1.26
N PRO A 142 12.79 -0.56 2.39
CA PRO A 142 11.92 -1.26 3.32
C PRO A 142 10.52 -1.50 2.75
N LEU A 143 10.08 -2.77 2.79
CA LEU A 143 8.69 -3.17 2.62
C LEU A 143 8.17 -3.70 3.95
N LEU A 144 7.22 -3.00 4.54
CA LEU A 144 6.52 -3.39 5.76
C LEU A 144 5.20 -4.06 5.38
N PHE A 145 4.83 -5.16 6.03
CA PHE A 145 3.52 -5.77 5.81
C PHE A 145 2.83 -6.11 7.13
N CYS A 146 1.53 -5.82 7.21
CA CYS A 146 0.71 -5.99 8.40
C CYS A 146 -0.44 -6.96 8.11
N PRO A 147 -0.29 -8.26 8.39
CA PRO A 147 -1.32 -9.23 8.08
C PRO A 147 -2.60 -8.96 8.88
N ALA A 148 -3.76 -9.19 8.26
CA ALA A 148 -5.06 -9.03 8.92
C ALA A 148 -6.09 -10.02 8.36
N MET A 149 -6.40 -11.05 9.13
CA MET A 149 -7.29 -12.14 8.71
C MET A 149 -7.95 -12.82 9.92
N ASN A 150 -8.98 -13.62 9.67
CA ASN A 150 -9.61 -14.43 10.73
C ASN A 150 -8.59 -15.38 11.37
N THR A 151 -8.76 -15.72 12.66
CA THR A 151 -7.85 -16.61 13.40
C THR A 151 -7.67 -17.98 12.77
N ALA A 152 -8.71 -18.59 12.21
CA ALA A 152 -8.58 -19.88 11.52
C ALA A 152 -7.67 -19.78 10.28
N MET A 153 -7.73 -18.65 9.55
CA MET A 153 -6.83 -18.38 8.44
C MET A 153 -5.41 -18.15 8.94
N TRP A 154 -5.23 -17.38 10.03
CA TRP A 154 -3.91 -17.12 10.61
C TRP A 154 -3.23 -18.40 11.12
N LEU A 155 -4.00 -19.30 11.75
CA LEU A 155 -3.52 -20.59 12.25
C LEU A 155 -3.35 -21.65 11.14
N HIS A 156 -3.85 -21.39 9.92
CA HIS A 156 -3.65 -22.30 8.82
C HIS A 156 -2.14 -22.42 8.49
N PRO A 157 -1.60 -23.64 8.33
CA PRO A 157 -0.15 -23.85 8.20
C PRO A 157 0.45 -23.14 6.98
N ILE A 158 -0.33 -22.91 5.92
CA ILE A 158 0.14 -22.17 4.74
C ILE A 158 0.49 -20.71 5.07
N THR A 159 -0.24 -20.09 6.00
CA THR A 159 -0.05 -18.68 6.36
C THR A 159 1.33 -18.48 6.98
N ALA A 160 1.72 -19.35 7.91
CA ALA A 160 3.05 -19.31 8.52
C ALA A 160 4.17 -19.49 7.48
N GLN A 161 3.97 -20.37 6.48
CA GLN A 161 4.92 -20.56 5.39
C GLN A 161 5.03 -19.32 4.50
N GLN A 162 3.91 -18.71 4.14
CA GLN A 162 3.87 -17.51 3.30
C GLN A 162 4.48 -16.30 4.01
N VAL A 163 4.15 -16.08 5.30
CA VAL A 163 4.78 -15.03 6.12
C VAL A 163 6.29 -15.24 6.20
N SER A 164 6.74 -16.48 6.44
CA SER A 164 8.18 -16.80 6.45
C SER A 164 8.83 -16.49 5.12
N ARG A 165 8.18 -16.83 4.00
CA ARG A 165 8.68 -16.54 2.65
C ARG A 165 8.84 -15.03 2.39
N LEU A 166 7.86 -14.21 2.80
CA LEU A 166 7.98 -12.75 2.67
C LEU A 166 9.17 -12.22 3.48
N LYS A 167 9.40 -12.76 4.69
CA LYS A 167 10.55 -12.39 5.52
C LYS A 167 11.88 -12.82 4.90
N GLU A 168 11.93 -13.98 4.25
CA GLU A 168 13.09 -14.42 3.45
C GLU A 168 13.41 -13.48 2.29
N PHE A 169 12.41 -12.77 1.73
CA PHE A 169 12.63 -11.72 0.72
C PHE A 169 13.21 -10.42 1.31
N GLY A 170 13.35 -10.33 2.64
CA GLY A 170 13.79 -9.12 3.34
C GLY A 170 12.65 -8.19 3.77
N TYR A 171 11.40 -8.60 3.60
CA TYR A 171 10.25 -7.80 4.02
C TYR A 171 10.04 -7.89 5.53
N VAL A 172 9.55 -6.80 6.13
CA VAL A 172 9.42 -6.65 7.57
C VAL A 172 7.97 -6.88 7.99
N GLU A 173 7.75 -7.94 8.77
CA GLU A 173 6.45 -8.25 9.35
C GLU A 173 6.13 -7.29 10.49
N ILE A 174 4.95 -6.66 10.42
CA ILE A 174 4.28 -6.04 11.57
C ILE A 174 3.25 -7.07 12.07
N PRO A 175 3.50 -7.77 13.19
CA PRO A 175 2.71 -8.94 13.56
C PRO A 175 1.26 -8.61 13.89
N CYS A 176 0.35 -9.54 13.59
CA CYS A 176 -1.03 -9.46 14.07
C CYS A 176 -1.11 -9.45 15.60
N VAL A 177 -2.14 -8.78 16.12
CA VAL A 177 -2.50 -8.79 17.54
C VAL A 177 -3.63 -9.78 17.82
N ALA A 178 -3.74 -10.19 19.09
CA ALA A 178 -4.89 -10.94 19.58
C ALA A 178 -6.00 -9.96 19.99
N LYS A 179 -7.20 -10.13 19.42
CA LYS A 179 -8.40 -9.36 19.78
C LYS A 179 -9.64 -10.24 19.63
N LYS A 180 -10.74 -9.79 20.23
CA LYS A 180 -12.07 -10.31 19.88
C LYS A 180 -12.38 -9.87 18.44
N LEU A 181 -12.47 -10.83 17.54
CA LEU A 181 -12.71 -10.62 16.12
C LEU A 181 -14.19 -10.32 15.85
N VAL A 182 -14.47 -9.73 14.68
CA VAL A 182 -15.84 -9.37 14.25
C VAL A 182 -16.78 -10.60 14.20
N CYS A 183 -16.24 -11.80 13.99
CA CYS A 183 -16.98 -13.06 14.03
C CYS A 183 -17.33 -13.56 15.45
N GLY A 184 -16.79 -12.95 16.50
CA GLY A 184 -17.02 -13.32 17.90
C GLY A 184 -15.91 -14.13 18.56
N ASP A 185 -14.97 -14.69 17.78
CA ASP A 185 -13.84 -15.46 18.28
C ASP A 185 -12.76 -14.56 18.93
N GLU A 186 -12.18 -15.00 20.04
CA GLU A 186 -10.93 -14.42 20.56
C GLU A 186 -9.74 -15.18 19.99
N GLY A 187 -8.86 -14.46 19.29
CA GLY A 187 -7.69 -15.08 18.68
C GLY A 187 -6.76 -14.12 17.99
N LYS A 188 -5.58 -14.63 17.60
CA LYS A 188 -4.57 -13.89 16.84
C LYS A 188 -5.01 -13.76 15.38
N GLY A 189 -4.78 -12.60 14.76
CA GLY A 189 -5.10 -12.36 13.34
C GLY A 189 -5.59 -10.94 13.04
N ALA A 190 -5.92 -10.16 14.07
CA ALA A 190 -6.26 -8.76 13.89
C ALA A 190 -5.02 -7.94 13.47
N MET A 191 -5.22 -6.99 12.55
CA MET A 191 -4.18 -6.04 12.15
C MET A 191 -3.60 -5.33 13.38
N ALA A 192 -2.29 -5.06 13.37
CA ALA A 192 -1.67 -4.20 14.37
C ALA A 192 -2.37 -2.84 14.47
N GLU A 193 -2.19 -2.16 15.60
CA GLU A 193 -2.73 -0.81 15.75
C GLU A 193 -2.04 0.18 14.84
N VAL A 194 -2.79 1.18 14.36
CA VAL A 194 -2.27 2.22 13.47
C VAL A 194 -1.04 2.90 14.09
N SER A 195 -1.07 3.19 15.38
CA SER A 195 0.06 3.78 16.10
C SER A 195 1.32 2.90 16.06
N THR A 196 1.18 1.58 16.07
CA THR A 196 2.31 0.65 15.94
C THR A 196 2.91 0.73 14.54
N ILE A 197 2.06 0.78 13.50
CA ILE A 197 2.50 0.89 12.10
C ILE A 197 3.23 2.22 11.88
N VAL A 198 2.62 3.34 12.30
CA VAL A 198 3.19 4.69 12.17
C VAL A 198 4.50 4.83 12.93
N SER A 199 4.60 4.25 14.13
CA SER A 199 5.85 4.27 14.91
C SER A 199 6.99 3.57 14.17
N LEU A 200 6.73 2.41 13.55
CA LEU A 200 7.75 1.70 12.78
C LEU A 200 8.14 2.46 11.52
N VAL A 201 7.19 3.06 10.79
CA VAL A 201 7.50 3.93 9.64
C VAL A 201 8.41 5.09 10.08
N LYS A 202 8.13 5.70 11.23
CA LYS A 202 8.95 6.79 11.78
C LYS A 202 10.39 6.38 12.07
N GLU A 203 10.66 5.14 12.46
CA GLU A 203 12.03 4.64 12.66
C GLU A 203 12.84 4.64 11.35
N TYR A 204 12.19 4.42 10.20
CA TYR A 204 12.85 4.49 8.89
C TYR A 204 13.12 5.93 8.43
N LEU A 205 12.33 6.91 8.87
CA LEU A 205 12.62 8.33 8.63
C LEU A 205 13.91 8.80 9.32
N GLN A 206 14.24 8.17 10.46
CA GLN A 206 15.33 8.60 11.34
C GLN A 206 16.67 7.94 11.00
N LYS A 207 16.69 6.92 10.15
CA LYS A 207 17.93 6.29 9.71
C LYS A 207 18.58 7.20 8.66
N PRO A 208 19.78 7.77 8.92
CA PRO A 208 20.53 8.44 7.88
C PRO A 208 20.85 7.44 6.77
N ASP A 209 20.86 7.93 5.54
CA ASP A 209 21.24 7.15 4.37
C ASP A 209 22.73 6.74 4.51
N GLU A 210 22.99 5.53 5.00
CA GLU A 210 24.35 4.99 5.18
C GLU A 210 25.11 4.87 3.83
N SER A 211 24.42 5.05 2.70
CA SER A 211 25.02 5.11 1.36
C SER A 211 25.85 6.37 1.09
N SER A 212 25.82 7.38 1.98
CA SER A 212 26.57 8.64 1.81
C SER A 212 27.97 8.65 2.44
N LEU A 213 28.39 7.56 3.10
CA LEU A 213 29.63 7.49 3.88
C LEU A 213 30.79 6.76 3.19
N GLU A 214 30.62 6.28 1.95
CA GLU A 214 31.67 5.59 1.18
C GLU A 214 31.98 6.24 -0.20
N ALA A 215 32.00 7.59 -0.27
CA ALA A 215 32.50 8.32 -1.45
C ALA A 215 33.65 9.28 -1.09
#